data_AF-A0A059X966-F1
#
_entry.id   AF-A0A059X966-F1
#
_cell.length_a   1.000
_cell.length_b   1.000
_cell.length_c   1.000
_cell.angle_alpha   90.00
_cell.angle_beta   90.00
_cell.angle_gamma   90.00
#
_symmetry.space_group_name_H-M   'P 1'
#
loop_
_entity.id
_entity.type
_entity.pdbx_description
1 polymer ?
#
loop_
_entity_poly.entity_id
_entity_poly.type
_entity_poly.pdbx_seq_one_letter_code
_entity_poly.pdbx_strand_id
1 'polypeptide(L)'
;SLSGDSLRFWSVANWRQSGVINTPKRNRMMTLSGDVVVTCDVSDEGPVRFIRAETSDTIASASALYSSKTWALTNLPPTRSLAFHGRKIPPRAADMPSKCLDLTRHYNGLLDQTWYSPRSEEHPLVDVLNGPRELAGVTWDARGVIALNGVWTREIYPLFPREVRDISVGKKCERIHFLATANWAHTKSTAIMAKVMFHYADGQTATRDIRVATDVADFWYPIGTSPEIPGGTVAWTGSFKEAQRNGFNIRLFLVTWENPRPDMEVTHLNLISTMAEPYLLVCAITAE
;
A
#
# COMPACT_ATOMS: atom_id res chain seq x y z
N SER A 1 23.64 13.86 -14.93
CA SER A 1 24.03 12.48 -14.57
C SER A 1 22.79 11.61 -14.68
N LEU A 2 22.88 10.49 -15.39
CA LEU A 2 21.74 9.59 -15.63
C LEU A 2 21.54 8.71 -14.38
N SER A 3 20.55 9.05 -13.56
CA SER A 3 19.99 8.15 -12.55
C SER A 3 19.37 6.95 -13.26
N GLY A 4 19.94 5.75 -13.12
CA GLY A 4 19.36 4.52 -13.66
C GLY A 4 18.04 4.16 -12.96
N ASP A 5 17.09 3.57 -13.70
CA ASP A 5 15.83 3.04 -13.15
C ASP A 5 16.07 1.71 -12.41
N SER A 6 15.13 1.22 -11.61
CA SER A 6 15.30 -0.03 -10.85
C SER A 6 14.16 -1.04 -11.02
N LEU A 7 14.53 -2.32 -11.09
CA LEU A 7 13.67 -3.50 -11.03
C LEU A 7 13.30 -3.78 -9.57
N ARG A 8 12.01 -3.74 -9.23
CA ARG A 8 11.52 -3.97 -7.86
C ARG A 8 10.77 -5.30 -7.80
N PHE A 9 11.13 -6.13 -6.83
CA PHE A 9 10.49 -7.43 -6.58
C PHE A 9 9.50 -7.28 -5.43
N TRP A 10 8.34 -7.90 -5.57
CA TRP A 10 7.27 -7.86 -4.57
C TRP A 10 6.78 -9.27 -4.31
N SER A 11 6.52 -9.60 -3.04
CA SER A 11 5.73 -10.78 -2.68
C SER A 11 4.26 -10.39 -2.78
N VAL A 12 3.47 -11.07 -3.60
CA VAL A 12 2.04 -10.73 -3.72
C VAL A 12 1.18 -11.37 -2.63
N ALA A 13 1.66 -12.42 -1.96
CA ALA A 13 1.00 -13.01 -0.80
C ALA A 13 0.84 -12.01 0.37
N ASN A 14 1.79 -11.08 0.52
CA ASN A 14 1.79 -10.08 1.59
C ASN A 14 2.02 -8.65 1.09
N TRP A 15 2.10 -8.45 -0.23
CA TRP A 15 2.34 -7.18 -0.91
C TRP A 15 3.56 -6.40 -0.42
N ARG A 16 4.60 -7.06 0.07
CA ARG A 16 5.84 -6.40 0.48
C ARG A 16 6.90 -6.42 -0.62
N GLN A 17 7.60 -5.30 -0.79
CA GLN A 17 8.77 -5.24 -1.65
C GLN A 17 9.88 -6.13 -1.07
N SER A 18 10.26 -7.17 -1.78
CA SER A 18 11.31 -8.10 -1.40
C SER A 18 12.69 -7.64 -1.87
N GLY A 19 12.83 -6.83 -2.92
CA GLY A 19 14.15 -6.37 -3.38
C GLY A 19 14.15 -5.32 -4.48
N VAL A 20 15.33 -4.77 -4.77
CA VAL A 20 15.58 -3.76 -5.81
C VAL A 20 16.86 -4.10 -6.57
N ILE A 21 16.84 -4.05 -7.90
CA ILE A 21 18.02 -4.15 -8.78
C ILE A 21 18.09 -2.89 -9.63
N ASN A 22 19.19 -2.16 -9.56
CA ASN A 22 19.39 -0.97 -10.40
C ASN A 22 19.73 -1.37 -11.83
N THR A 23 19.03 -0.76 -12.78
CA THR A 23 19.16 -0.99 -14.22
C THR A 23 19.57 0.30 -14.95
N PRO A 24 20.41 0.21 -15.98
CA PRO A 24 20.89 1.39 -16.68
C PRO A 24 19.90 1.98 -17.72
N LYS A 25 18.68 1.44 -17.89
CA LYS A 25 17.71 1.90 -18.92
C LYS A 25 16.25 1.89 -18.40
N ARG A 26 15.39 2.69 -19.05
CA ARG A 26 13.97 2.88 -18.70
C ARG A 26 13.16 1.61 -18.98
N ASN A 27 12.35 1.16 -18.02
CA ASN A 27 11.45 0.01 -18.19
C ASN A 27 9.99 0.40 -17.88
N ARG A 28 9.01 -0.17 -18.60
CA ARG A 28 7.57 -0.14 -18.23
C ARG A 28 7.09 -1.55 -17.80
N MET A 29 5.93 -1.61 -17.17
CA MET A 29 5.57 -2.64 -16.19
C MET A 29 4.46 -3.57 -16.66
N MET A 30 4.53 -4.87 -16.33
CA MET A 30 3.46 -5.85 -16.59
C MET A 30 3.30 -6.85 -15.43
N THR A 31 2.07 -7.31 -15.22
CA THR A 31 1.68 -8.25 -14.15
C THR A 31 1.58 -9.67 -14.69
N LEU A 32 2.08 -10.67 -13.96
CA LEU A 32 1.75 -12.08 -14.21
C LEU A 32 1.27 -12.74 -12.91
N SER A 33 0.12 -13.39 -13.03
CA SER A 33 -0.62 -14.16 -12.03
C SER A 33 0.22 -14.94 -11.02
N GLY A 34 -0.26 -15.00 -9.78
CA GLY A 34 -0.02 -16.11 -8.87
C GLY A 34 0.79 -15.73 -7.65
N ASP A 35 2.10 -15.54 -7.78
CA ASP A 35 2.93 -15.14 -6.63
C ASP A 35 4.17 -14.26 -6.89
N VAL A 36 4.40 -13.80 -8.13
CA VAL A 36 5.66 -13.13 -8.53
C VAL A 36 5.42 -12.01 -9.55
N VAL A 37 6.04 -10.85 -9.34
CA VAL A 37 6.07 -9.71 -10.29
C VAL A 37 7.48 -9.52 -10.86
N VAL A 38 7.59 -9.35 -12.19
CA VAL A 38 8.83 -9.04 -12.93
C VAL A 38 8.55 -7.90 -13.92
N THR A 39 9.49 -6.97 -14.12
CA THR A 39 9.35 -5.88 -15.13
C THR A 39 10.29 -6.09 -16.33
N CYS A 40 9.94 -5.64 -17.54
CA CYS A 40 10.83 -5.65 -18.71
C CYS A 40 10.57 -4.46 -19.67
N ASP A 41 11.57 -4.07 -20.47
CA ASP A 41 11.51 -2.98 -21.46
C ASP A 41 10.76 -3.38 -22.74
N VAL A 42 10.10 -2.42 -23.39
CA VAL A 42 9.45 -2.55 -24.71
C VAL A 42 10.18 -1.63 -25.69
N SER A 43 10.95 -2.22 -26.59
CA SER A 43 11.24 -1.62 -27.89
C SER A 43 10.51 -2.46 -28.94
N ASP A 44 9.71 -1.80 -29.78
CA ASP A 44 8.54 -2.33 -30.50
C ASP A 44 8.67 -3.58 -31.39
N GLU A 45 9.81 -4.27 -31.48
CA GLU A 45 9.91 -5.59 -32.17
C GLU A 45 10.90 -6.59 -31.51
N GLY A 46 11.21 -6.44 -30.22
CA GLY A 46 12.11 -7.38 -29.49
C GLY A 46 11.38 -8.46 -28.68
N PRO A 47 11.90 -9.70 -28.55
CA PRO A 47 11.21 -10.76 -27.84
C PRO A 47 11.20 -10.54 -26.32
N VAL A 48 10.01 -10.70 -25.72
CA VAL A 48 9.80 -10.74 -24.27
C VAL A 48 10.21 -12.11 -23.72
N ARG A 49 10.99 -12.16 -22.64
CA ARG A 49 11.44 -13.42 -22.02
C ARG A 49 10.87 -13.60 -20.63
N PHE A 50 10.00 -14.59 -20.48
CA PHE A 50 9.63 -15.20 -19.20
C PHE A 50 10.09 -16.65 -19.21
N ILE A 51 10.74 -17.12 -18.14
CA ILE A 51 11.14 -18.52 -18.01
C ILE A 51 10.29 -19.18 -16.92
N ARG A 52 9.41 -20.09 -17.34
CA ARG A 52 8.71 -21.08 -16.52
C ARG A 52 9.24 -22.45 -16.93
N ALA A 53 9.58 -23.32 -15.99
CA ALA A 53 10.03 -24.68 -16.28
C ALA A 53 8.93 -25.69 -15.96
N GLU A 54 8.77 -26.71 -16.82
CA GLU A 54 8.61 -28.11 -16.38
C GLU A 54 8.94 -29.12 -17.50
N THR A 55 9.20 -30.34 -17.07
CA THR A 55 10.00 -31.46 -17.63
C THR A 55 9.44 -32.21 -18.85
N SER A 56 10.28 -32.59 -19.82
CA SER A 56 10.22 -33.85 -20.61
C SER A 56 11.28 -33.88 -21.74
N ASP A 57 11.84 -35.06 -22.02
CA ASP A 57 13.05 -35.34 -22.83
C ASP A 57 12.95 -35.16 -24.37
N THR A 58 11.94 -34.48 -24.91
CA THR A 58 11.85 -34.37 -26.39
C THR A 58 11.16 -33.10 -26.83
N ILE A 59 11.93 -32.07 -27.17
CA ILE A 59 11.61 -31.16 -28.28
C ILE A 59 12.90 -30.83 -29.02
N ALA A 60 13.12 -31.55 -30.12
CA ALA A 60 14.11 -31.23 -31.14
C ALA A 60 13.57 -30.14 -32.09
N SER A 61 14.47 -29.23 -32.49
CA SER A 61 14.35 -28.22 -33.57
C SER A 61 13.30 -27.11 -33.34
N ALA A 62 13.54 -25.82 -33.60
CA ALA A 62 14.51 -25.20 -34.50
C ALA A 62 15.10 -23.92 -33.89
N SER A 63 16.38 -23.74 -34.17
CA SER A 63 17.20 -22.57 -33.92
C SER A 63 16.83 -21.38 -34.80
N ALA A 64 16.69 -20.19 -34.20
CA ALA A 64 17.27 -18.98 -34.79
C ALA A 64 17.48 -17.90 -33.70
N LEU A 65 18.75 -17.77 -33.29
CA LEU A 65 19.41 -16.54 -32.83
C LEU A 65 18.78 -15.72 -31.69
N TYR A 66 18.94 -16.18 -30.44
CA TYR A 66 19.23 -15.28 -29.31
C TYR A 66 19.92 -16.08 -28.19
N SER A 67 21.19 -15.79 -27.89
CA SER A 67 21.89 -16.41 -26.76
C SER A 67 21.16 -16.10 -25.44
N SER A 68 20.54 -17.11 -24.84
CA SER A 68 20.05 -17.09 -23.46
C SER A 68 21.04 -17.83 -22.56
N LYS A 69 21.24 -17.35 -21.34
CA LYS A 69 21.83 -18.12 -20.24
C LYS A 69 20.72 -18.40 -19.23
N THR A 70 20.65 -19.65 -18.77
CA THR A 70 19.65 -20.16 -17.82
C THR A 70 20.33 -20.45 -16.48
N TRP A 71 19.68 -20.09 -15.36
CA TRP A 71 20.14 -20.40 -14.00
C TRP A 71 19.13 -21.33 -13.31
N ALA A 72 19.61 -22.34 -12.58
CA ALA A 72 18.78 -23.23 -11.76
C ALA A 72 18.61 -22.64 -10.34
N LEU A 73 17.35 -22.55 -9.88
CA LEU A 73 16.96 -21.94 -8.59
C LEU A 73 17.50 -22.67 -7.34
N THR A 74 18.01 -23.90 -7.48
CA THR A 74 18.53 -24.74 -6.40
C THR A 74 19.93 -24.34 -5.91
N ASN A 75 20.63 -23.46 -6.64
CA ASN A 75 21.98 -23.00 -6.32
C ASN A 75 22.04 -21.60 -5.72
N LEU A 76 20.88 -21.01 -5.37
CA LEU A 76 20.91 -19.83 -4.51
C LEU A 76 21.52 -20.25 -3.16
N PRO A 77 22.45 -19.47 -2.57
CA PRO A 77 22.82 -19.71 -1.19
C PRO A 77 21.53 -19.80 -0.38
N PRO A 78 21.43 -20.70 0.62
CA PRO A 78 20.23 -20.79 1.45
C PRO A 78 19.85 -19.36 1.82
N THR A 79 18.57 -19.03 1.62
CA THR A 79 17.96 -17.69 1.69
C THR A 79 18.29 -16.87 2.95
N ARG A 80 19.06 -17.45 3.87
CA ARG A 80 19.80 -16.79 4.95
C ARG A 80 20.83 -15.75 4.48
N SER A 81 21.35 -15.78 3.25
CA SER A 81 22.41 -14.81 2.82
C SER A 81 22.01 -13.77 1.76
N LEU A 82 20.80 -13.83 1.21
CA LEU A 82 20.23 -12.68 0.51
C LEU A 82 19.67 -11.76 1.58
N ALA A 83 20.50 -10.84 2.07
CA ALA A 83 20.02 -9.69 2.83
C ALA A 83 19.27 -8.74 1.87
N PHE A 84 18.11 -9.21 1.39
CA PHE A 84 17.01 -8.38 0.93
C PHE A 84 16.83 -7.30 1.99
N HIS A 85 17.02 -6.03 1.63
CA HIS A 85 17.21 -4.95 2.61
C HIS A 85 16.19 -5.08 3.74
N GLY A 86 16.70 -5.52 4.89
CA GLY A 86 15.95 -5.96 6.06
C GLY A 86 15.39 -4.76 6.82
N ARG A 87 14.76 -3.82 6.11
CA ARG A 87 13.96 -2.77 6.72
C ARG A 87 12.71 -3.43 7.26
N LYS A 88 12.86 -3.87 8.50
CA LYS A 88 11.77 -4.36 9.32
C LYS A 88 10.88 -3.17 9.64
N ILE A 89 9.58 -3.37 9.52
CA ILE A 89 8.60 -2.50 10.17
C ILE A 89 9.12 -2.24 11.59
N PRO A 90 9.20 -0.97 12.04
CA PRO A 90 9.64 -0.67 13.39
C PRO A 90 8.94 -1.58 14.40
N PRO A 91 9.64 -2.03 15.47
CA PRO A 91 8.98 -2.82 16.50
C PRO A 91 7.82 -2.01 17.10
N ARG A 92 6.72 -2.69 17.40
CA ARG A 92 5.61 -2.09 18.13
C ARG A 92 6.11 -1.68 19.52
N ALA A 93 5.74 -0.49 19.99
CA ALA A 93 6.09 -0.07 21.34
C ALA A 93 5.41 -0.97 22.38
N ALA A 94 6.13 -1.34 23.44
CA ALA A 94 5.66 -2.30 24.44
C ALA A 94 4.48 -1.77 25.26
N ASP A 95 4.38 -0.46 25.39
CA ASP A 95 3.34 0.29 26.07
C ASP A 95 2.19 0.72 25.14
N MET A 96 2.17 0.25 23.89
CA MET A 96 1.08 0.59 22.96
C MET A 96 -0.28 0.18 23.51
N PRO A 97 -1.24 1.13 23.63
CA PRO A 97 -2.59 0.81 24.07
C PRO A 97 -3.21 -0.30 23.24
N SER A 98 -3.93 -1.22 23.88
CA SER A 98 -4.57 -2.34 23.20
C SER A 98 -5.64 -1.90 22.19
N LYS A 99 -6.16 -0.66 22.31
CA LYS A 99 -7.07 -0.03 21.35
C LYS A 99 -6.42 0.24 19.99
N CYS A 100 -5.11 0.50 19.94
CA CYS A 100 -4.40 0.67 18.68
C CYS A 100 -4.15 -0.70 18.05
N LEU A 101 -4.72 -1.00 16.88
CA LEU A 101 -4.61 -2.34 16.28
C LEU A 101 -3.18 -2.62 15.79
N ASP A 102 -2.72 -3.86 15.88
CA ASP A 102 -1.40 -4.25 15.35
C ASP A 102 -1.49 -4.60 13.87
N LEU A 103 -1.15 -3.64 13.02
CA LEU A 103 -1.21 -3.79 11.58
C LEU A 103 0.08 -4.37 10.98
N THR A 104 1.03 -4.84 11.79
CA THR A 104 2.34 -5.34 11.32
C THR A 104 2.19 -6.31 10.17
N ARG A 105 1.26 -7.26 10.24
CA ARG A 105 1.08 -8.30 9.21
C ARG A 105 0.40 -7.81 7.93
N HIS A 106 -0.24 -6.64 7.98
CA HIS A 106 -1.07 -6.12 6.89
C HIS A 106 -0.41 -4.97 6.13
N TYR A 107 0.64 -4.36 6.68
CA TYR A 107 1.39 -3.32 5.97
C TYR A 107 2.03 -3.84 4.67
N ASN A 108 1.71 -3.15 3.58
CA ASN A 108 2.21 -3.39 2.22
C ASN A 108 3.08 -2.22 1.70
N GLY A 109 3.29 -1.19 2.51
CA GLY A 109 4.32 -0.17 2.31
C GLY A 109 4.91 0.28 3.64
N LEU A 110 6.20 0.66 3.65
CA LEU A 110 6.84 1.27 4.81
C LEU A 110 6.74 2.80 4.75
N LEU A 111 6.84 3.45 5.93
CA LEU A 111 6.82 4.92 6.03
C LEU A 111 8.05 5.58 5.39
N ASP A 112 9.17 4.86 5.37
CA ASP A 112 10.44 5.24 4.77
C ASP A 112 10.60 4.68 3.34
N GLN A 113 9.48 4.39 2.67
CA GLN A 113 9.42 3.99 1.29
C GLN A 113 8.50 4.91 0.51
N THR A 114 8.78 5.05 -0.78
CA THR A 114 7.93 5.77 -1.70
C THR A 114 6.93 4.78 -2.31
N TRP A 115 5.66 4.96 -1.95
CA TRP A 115 4.54 4.11 -2.41
C TRP A 115 3.57 4.85 -3.34
N TYR A 116 3.71 6.18 -3.50
CA TYR A 116 2.88 7.02 -4.38
C TYR A 116 3.59 7.43 -5.69
N SER A 117 4.93 7.42 -5.68
CA SER A 117 5.95 7.80 -6.70
C SER A 117 6.90 6.66 -7.13
N PRO A 118 7.10 6.17 -8.38
CA PRO A 118 8.25 5.29 -8.63
C PRO A 118 9.54 6.09 -8.84
N ARG A 119 9.40 7.42 -9.01
CA ARG A 119 10.44 8.39 -9.36
C ARG A 119 10.87 9.25 -8.18
N SER A 120 10.18 9.13 -7.05
CA SER A 120 10.53 9.85 -5.84
C SER A 120 11.33 8.94 -4.92
N GLU A 121 12.33 9.53 -4.28
CA GLU A 121 13.13 8.91 -3.21
C GLU A 121 12.75 9.49 -1.84
N GLU A 122 11.74 10.37 -1.79
CA GLU A 122 11.33 11.04 -0.56
C GLU A 122 10.31 10.20 0.23
N HIS A 123 10.28 10.42 1.54
CA HIS A 123 9.54 9.60 2.51
C HIS A 123 8.56 10.47 3.29
N PRO A 124 7.36 10.73 2.75
CA PRO A 124 6.51 11.84 3.21
C PRO A 124 5.92 11.63 4.61
N LEU A 125 5.95 10.41 5.15
CA LEU A 125 5.31 10.05 6.41
C LEU A 125 6.28 9.63 7.51
N VAL A 126 7.58 9.46 7.20
CA VAL A 126 8.56 8.94 8.17
C VAL A 126 8.71 9.87 9.38
N ASP A 127 8.73 11.19 9.16
CA ASP A 127 8.93 12.17 10.23
C ASP A 127 7.70 12.32 11.13
N VAL A 128 6.52 11.93 10.63
CA VAL A 128 5.22 12.21 11.24
C VAL A 128 4.70 11.01 12.00
N LEU A 129 4.75 9.85 11.35
CA LEU A 129 4.08 8.65 11.81
C LEU A 129 5.00 7.65 12.48
N ASN A 130 6.32 7.90 12.62
CA ASN A 130 7.20 6.92 13.23
C ASN A 130 6.95 6.77 14.74
N GLY A 131 6.18 5.74 15.11
CA GLY A 131 5.90 5.34 16.49
C GLY A 131 4.53 5.81 17.02
N PRO A 132 4.29 5.68 18.34
CA PRO A 132 3.05 6.11 18.98
C PRO A 132 2.82 7.60 18.77
N ARG A 133 1.65 7.98 18.24
CA ARG A 133 1.29 9.39 18.00
C ARG A 133 -0.15 9.66 18.37
N GLU A 134 -0.40 10.80 19.00
CA GLU A 134 -1.75 11.34 19.14
C GLU A 134 -1.99 12.37 18.04
N LEU A 135 -3.00 12.14 17.20
CA LEU A 135 -3.41 13.05 16.13
C LEU A 135 -4.94 13.14 16.15
N ALA A 136 -5.47 14.36 16.12
CA ALA A 136 -6.90 14.66 16.29
C ALA A 136 -7.54 13.95 17.51
N GLY A 137 -6.84 13.92 18.65
CA GLY A 137 -7.31 13.34 19.91
C GLY A 137 -7.35 11.81 19.95
N VAL A 138 -6.88 11.12 18.90
CA VAL A 138 -6.80 9.65 18.84
C VAL A 138 -5.34 9.20 18.87
N THR A 139 -5.04 8.18 19.66
CA THR A 139 -3.72 7.53 19.70
C THR A 139 -3.59 6.50 18.58
N TRP A 140 -2.45 6.49 17.89
CA TRP A 140 -2.17 5.66 16.72
C TRP A 140 -0.91 4.80 16.90
N ASP A 141 -0.98 3.55 16.46
CA ASP A 141 0.18 2.72 16.14
C ASP A 141 0.40 2.76 14.62
N ALA A 142 1.10 3.78 14.12
CA ALA A 142 1.42 3.92 12.71
C ALA A 142 2.88 3.49 12.48
N ARG A 143 3.12 2.41 11.72
CA ARG A 143 4.49 1.93 11.44
C ARG A 143 4.71 1.56 9.97
N GLY A 144 3.68 1.76 9.15
CA GLY A 144 3.64 1.47 7.73
C GLY A 144 2.32 1.97 7.15
N VAL A 145 2.04 1.56 5.93
CA VAL A 145 0.79 1.87 5.23
C VAL A 145 0.16 0.60 4.65
N ILE A 146 -1.17 0.61 4.59
CA ILE A 146 -1.99 -0.31 3.83
C ILE A 146 -2.59 0.51 2.68
N ALA A 147 -2.10 0.30 1.47
CA ALA A 147 -2.69 0.85 0.27
C ALA A 147 -3.59 -0.18 -0.41
N LEU A 148 -4.73 0.27 -0.94
CA LEU A 148 -5.61 -0.53 -1.79
C LEU A 148 -5.45 -0.15 -3.26
N ASN A 149 -5.90 -1.02 -4.16
CA ASN A 149 -5.86 -0.75 -5.61
C ASN A 149 -6.88 0.31 -6.04
N GLY A 150 -6.68 0.90 -7.22
CA GLY A 150 -7.56 1.85 -7.90
C GLY A 150 -7.37 1.79 -9.42
N VAL A 151 -8.15 2.54 -10.20
CA VAL A 151 -7.99 2.56 -11.67
C VAL A 151 -6.65 3.18 -12.06
N TRP A 152 -6.28 4.31 -11.46
CA TRP A 152 -5.05 5.03 -11.80
C TRP A 152 -3.78 4.27 -11.39
N THR A 153 -3.82 3.46 -10.33
CA THR A 153 -2.67 2.63 -9.93
C THR A 153 -2.40 1.50 -10.91
N ARG A 154 -3.41 1.02 -11.63
CA ARG A 154 -3.29 -0.10 -12.59
C ARG A 154 -2.39 0.22 -13.78
N GLU A 155 -2.29 1.49 -14.16
CA GLU A 155 -1.49 1.93 -15.30
C GLU A 155 -0.02 2.22 -14.94
N ILE A 156 0.29 2.42 -13.65
CA ILE A 156 1.59 2.97 -13.20
C ILE A 156 2.33 2.06 -12.21
N TYR A 157 1.63 1.28 -11.36
CA TYR A 157 2.23 0.39 -10.35
C TYR A 157 1.71 -1.05 -10.42
N PRO A 158 2.51 -2.08 -10.05
CA PRO A 158 1.97 -3.42 -9.92
C PRO A 158 1.25 -3.48 -8.58
N LEU A 159 -0.03 -3.09 -8.64
CA LEU A 159 -1.19 -3.61 -7.93
C LEU A 159 -1.11 -3.66 -6.41
N PHE A 160 -1.49 -2.60 -5.71
CA PHE A 160 -2.00 -2.80 -4.34
C PHE A 160 -3.12 -3.86 -4.33
N PRO A 161 -3.32 -4.60 -3.23
CA PRO A 161 -4.41 -5.56 -3.14
C PRO A 161 -5.75 -4.87 -3.39
N ARG A 162 -6.66 -5.57 -4.05
CA ARG A 162 -8.07 -5.16 -4.06
C ARG A 162 -8.71 -5.32 -2.69
N GLU A 163 -8.17 -6.22 -1.87
CA GLU A 163 -8.72 -6.52 -0.56
C GLU A 163 -7.61 -6.90 0.42
N VAL A 164 -7.69 -6.36 1.63
CA VAL A 164 -6.90 -6.80 2.79
C VAL A 164 -7.88 -7.35 3.82
N ARG A 165 -7.73 -8.64 4.12
CA ARG A 165 -8.65 -9.38 4.99
C ARG A 165 -8.07 -9.60 6.38
N ASP A 166 -8.96 -9.98 7.29
CA ASP A 166 -8.64 -10.57 8.60
C ASP A 166 -7.81 -9.64 9.50
N ILE A 167 -8.02 -8.32 9.38
CA ILE A 167 -7.41 -7.34 10.30
C ILE A 167 -8.07 -7.53 11.67
N SER A 168 -7.29 -8.06 12.61
CA SER A 168 -7.79 -8.43 13.93
C SER A 168 -8.22 -7.21 14.75
N VAL A 169 -9.43 -7.28 15.31
CA VAL A 169 -9.98 -6.30 16.26
C VAL A 169 -10.14 -6.94 17.63
N GLY A 170 -10.86 -8.07 17.69
CA GLY A 170 -10.98 -8.96 18.85
C GLY A 170 -11.49 -8.27 20.11
N LYS A 171 -12.41 -7.30 19.98
CA LYS A 171 -12.96 -6.55 21.12
C LYS A 171 -14.33 -5.94 20.85
N LYS A 172 -15.02 -5.63 21.93
CA LYS A 172 -16.14 -4.69 21.94
C LYS A 172 -15.59 -3.27 21.87
N CYS A 173 -16.23 -2.41 21.10
CA CYS A 173 -15.84 -1.02 20.90
C CYS A 173 -17.06 -0.21 20.49
N GLU A 174 -17.14 1.04 20.92
CA GLU A 174 -18.12 2.01 20.42
C GLU A 174 -17.74 2.54 19.04
N ARG A 175 -16.44 2.70 18.77
CA ARG A 175 -15.93 3.35 17.55
C ARG A 175 -14.71 2.64 17.01
N ILE A 176 -14.56 2.68 15.68
CA ILE A 176 -13.30 2.34 15.02
C ILE A 176 -12.87 3.52 14.17
N HIS A 177 -11.66 4.00 14.45
CA HIS A 177 -11.02 5.14 13.80
C HIS A 177 -9.95 4.66 12.83
N PHE A 178 -9.85 5.32 11.68
CA PHE A 178 -8.85 5.10 10.66
C PHE A 178 -8.09 6.40 10.41
N LEU A 179 -6.77 6.34 10.47
CA LEU A 179 -5.91 7.42 9.98
C LEU A 179 -5.63 7.14 8.50
N ALA A 180 -6.25 7.91 7.61
CA ALA A 180 -6.33 7.57 6.20
C ALA A 180 -6.21 8.79 5.28
N THR A 181 -6.00 8.54 3.99
CA THR A 181 -6.03 9.57 2.94
C THR A 181 -6.35 8.93 1.60
N ALA A 182 -6.67 9.74 0.59
CA ALA A 182 -6.84 9.28 -0.78
C ALA A 182 -5.63 9.69 -1.63
N ASN A 183 -5.17 8.83 -2.54
CA ASN A 183 -4.21 9.24 -3.56
C ASN A 183 -4.90 9.37 -4.91
N TRP A 184 -4.45 10.35 -5.70
CA TRP A 184 -5.00 10.65 -7.03
C TRP A 184 -6.48 11.06 -7.01
N ALA A 185 -6.90 11.73 -5.94
CA ALA A 185 -8.22 12.33 -5.75
C ALA A 185 -8.27 13.83 -6.10
N HIS A 186 -7.33 14.31 -6.93
CA HIS A 186 -7.25 15.69 -7.42
C HIS A 186 -8.36 16.02 -8.44
N THR A 187 -8.98 14.99 -9.05
CA THR A 187 -10.26 15.15 -9.73
C THR A 187 -11.32 15.41 -8.66
N LYS A 188 -12.35 16.24 -8.91
CA LYS A 188 -13.44 16.53 -7.96
C LYS A 188 -14.37 15.31 -7.71
N SER A 189 -13.77 14.14 -7.51
CA SER A 189 -14.42 12.86 -7.33
C SER A 189 -15.16 12.82 -6.01
N THR A 190 -16.36 12.27 -6.04
CA THR A 190 -17.18 11.94 -4.86
C THR A 190 -17.33 10.43 -4.72
N ALA A 191 -16.44 9.67 -5.36
CA ALA A 191 -16.52 8.23 -5.43
C ALA A 191 -16.40 7.57 -4.05
N ILE A 192 -17.14 6.47 -3.87
CA ILE A 192 -16.82 5.49 -2.84
C ILE A 192 -15.56 4.78 -3.33
N MET A 193 -14.42 4.98 -2.66
CA MET A 193 -13.14 4.39 -3.07
C MET A 193 -12.83 3.06 -2.36
N ALA A 194 -13.46 2.83 -1.21
CA ALA A 194 -13.32 1.59 -0.46
C ALA A 194 -14.55 1.30 0.39
N LYS A 195 -14.69 0.05 0.79
CA LYS A 195 -15.65 -0.45 1.78
C LYS A 195 -14.87 -1.11 2.91
N VAL A 196 -15.27 -0.84 4.14
CA VAL A 196 -14.80 -1.56 5.32
C VAL A 196 -15.91 -2.50 5.77
N MET A 197 -15.62 -3.80 5.81
CA MET A 197 -16.53 -4.83 6.30
C MET A 197 -16.11 -5.23 7.70
N PHE A 198 -16.99 -5.09 8.68
CA PHE A 198 -16.77 -5.48 10.07
C PHE A 198 -17.50 -6.79 10.36
N HIS A 199 -16.83 -7.73 10.99
CA HIS A 199 -17.38 -9.06 11.31
C HIS A 199 -17.55 -9.22 12.81
N TYR A 200 -18.77 -9.52 13.24
CA TYR A 200 -19.10 -9.72 14.65
C TYR A 200 -18.94 -11.18 15.08
N ALA A 201 -18.75 -11.41 16.38
CA ALA A 201 -18.60 -12.74 16.96
C ALA A 201 -19.83 -13.64 16.78
N ASP A 202 -21.02 -13.05 16.57
CA ASP A 202 -22.26 -13.79 16.29
C ASP A 202 -22.45 -14.12 14.80
N GLY A 203 -21.44 -13.87 13.97
CA GLY A 203 -21.45 -14.15 12.53
C GLY A 203 -22.13 -13.08 11.66
N GLN A 204 -22.70 -12.03 12.27
CA GLN A 204 -23.25 -10.91 11.50
C GLN A 204 -22.14 -9.99 10.98
N THR A 205 -22.49 -9.15 10.01
CA THR A 205 -21.56 -8.17 9.45
C THR A 205 -22.17 -6.77 9.39
N ALA A 206 -21.32 -5.75 9.41
CA ALA A 206 -21.68 -4.37 9.09
C ALA A 206 -20.71 -3.81 8.05
N THR A 207 -21.13 -2.83 7.26
CA THR A 207 -20.28 -2.20 6.25
C THR A 207 -20.26 -0.68 6.42
N ARG A 208 -19.10 -0.07 6.19
CA ARG A 208 -18.94 1.38 6.03
C ARG A 208 -18.25 1.68 4.71
N ASP A 209 -18.86 2.54 3.91
CA ASP A 209 -18.21 3.10 2.71
C ASP A 209 -17.22 4.20 3.12
N ILE A 210 -16.11 4.33 2.39
CA ILE A 210 -15.18 5.46 2.49
C ILE A 210 -15.27 6.27 1.18
N ARG A 211 -15.68 7.53 1.30
CA ARG A 211 -15.96 8.45 0.18
C ARG A 211 -14.96 9.58 0.11
N VAL A 212 -14.54 9.89 -1.12
CA VAL A 212 -13.80 11.11 -1.42
C VAL A 212 -14.73 12.33 -1.26
N ALA A 213 -14.15 13.45 -0.81
CA ALA A 213 -14.84 14.72 -0.54
C ALA A 213 -15.88 14.67 0.60
N THR A 214 -15.96 13.56 1.35
CA THR A 214 -16.78 13.45 2.56
C THR A 214 -15.98 12.86 3.71
N ASP A 215 -15.31 11.73 3.51
CA ASP A 215 -14.47 11.12 4.56
C ASP A 215 -13.01 11.55 4.44
N VAL A 216 -12.51 11.61 3.20
CA VAL A 216 -11.12 11.96 2.89
C VAL A 216 -11.05 12.80 1.61
N ALA A 217 -9.90 13.39 1.34
CA ALA A 217 -9.57 13.98 0.05
C ALA A 217 -8.11 13.68 -0.32
N ASP A 218 -7.65 14.22 -1.47
CA ASP A 218 -6.31 13.94 -1.97
C ASP A 218 -5.24 14.25 -0.91
N PHE A 219 -4.30 13.32 -0.80
CA PHE A 219 -3.12 13.37 0.03
C PHE A 219 -2.35 14.66 -0.22
N TRP A 220 -2.32 15.16 -1.46
CA TRP A 220 -1.70 16.43 -1.84
C TRP A 220 -2.77 17.52 -1.97
N TYR A 221 -2.50 18.70 -1.41
CA TYR A 221 -3.37 19.88 -1.56
C TYR A 221 -2.56 21.15 -1.83
N PRO A 222 -3.04 22.10 -2.66
CA PRO A 222 -2.24 23.27 -3.04
C PRO A 222 -1.92 24.17 -1.84
N ILE A 223 -0.69 24.70 -1.80
CA ILE A 223 -0.30 25.72 -0.82
C ILE A 223 -1.20 26.95 -0.98
N GLY A 224 -1.61 27.55 0.15
CA GLY A 224 -2.53 28.69 0.17
C GLY A 224 -4.00 28.32 0.06
N THR A 225 -4.34 27.03 0.02
CA THR A 225 -5.73 26.54 0.09
C THR A 225 -6.03 25.86 1.42
N SER A 226 -7.32 25.73 1.76
CA SER A 226 -7.73 25.04 2.99
C SER A 226 -7.51 23.54 2.89
N PRO A 227 -6.92 22.88 3.92
CA PRO A 227 -6.86 21.42 3.99
C PRO A 227 -8.20 20.79 4.35
N GLU A 228 -9.18 21.56 4.82
CA GLU A 228 -10.47 21.07 5.28
C GLU A 228 -11.38 20.65 4.11
N ILE A 229 -12.26 19.69 4.37
CA ILE A 229 -13.35 19.30 3.46
C ILE A 229 -14.67 19.20 4.24
N PRO A 230 -15.82 19.47 3.61
CA PRO A 230 -17.11 19.24 4.24
C PRO A 230 -17.28 17.79 4.69
N GLY A 231 -17.56 17.57 5.98
CA GLY A 231 -17.82 16.25 6.55
C GLY A 231 -16.59 15.44 6.96
N GLY A 232 -15.39 15.84 6.54
CA GLY A 232 -14.14 15.17 6.90
C GLY A 232 -13.43 15.87 8.04
N THR A 233 -12.67 15.12 8.85
CA THR A 233 -11.82 15.67 9.90
C THR A 233 -10.36 15.55 9.49
N VAL A 234 -9.67 16.67 9.29
CA VAL A 234 -8.22 16.66 9.03
C VAL A 234 -7.50 16.29 10.33
N ALA A 235 -6.82 15.14 10.34
CA ALA A 235 -6.07 14.66 11.49
C ALA A 235 -4.68 15.28 11.58
N TRP A 236 -4.09 15.60 10.43
CA TRP A 236 -2.74 16.15 10.35
C TRP A 236 -2.48 16.80 8.98
N THR A 237 -1.66 17.85 8.96
CA THR A 237 -1.10 18.44 7.74
C THR A 237 0.42 18.64 7.86
N GLY A 238 1.10 18.62 6.73
CA GLY A 238 2.52 18.94 6.67
C GLY A 238 3.03 18.99 5.24
N SER A 239 4.32 18.80 5.05
CA SER A 239 4.93 18.85 3.72
C SER A 239 6.30 18.15 3.71
N PHE A 240 6.82 17.91 2.51
CA PHE A 240 8.14 17.35 2.25
C PHE A 240 8.71 18.01 0.97
N LYS A 241 10.01 17.86 0.69
CA LYS A 241 10.69 18.71 -0.30
C LYS A 241 10.06 18.63 -1.69
N GLU A 242 9.67 17.44 -2.15
CA GLU A 242 8.98 17.27 -3.43
C GLU A 242 7.62 17.97 -3.44
N ALA A 243 6.79 17.81 -2.39
CA ALA A 243 5.51 18.51 -2.31
C ALA A 243 5.70 20.04 -2.37
N GLN A 244 6.63 20.58 -1.59
CA GLN A 244 6.93 22.02 -1.58
C GLN A 244 7.38 22.52 -2.95
N ARG A 245 8.29 21.80 -3.62
CA ARG A 245 8.77 22.16 -4.98
C ARG A 245 7.64 22.21 -6.00
N ASN A 246 6.61 21.41 -5.81
CA ASN A 246 5.45 21.35 -6.70
C ASN A 246 4.29 22.28 -6.25
N GLY A 247 4.47 23.06 -5.17
CA GLY A 247 3.42 23.98 -4.69
C GLY A 247 2.32 23.30 -3.88
N PHE A 248 2.60 22.16 -3.25
CA PHE A 248 1.66 21.37 -2.45
C PHE A 248 2.11 21.19 -1.00
N ASN A 249 1.12 20.98 -0.14
CA ASN A 249 1.24 20.37 1.18
C ASN A 249 0.57 18.99 1.16
N ILE A 250 0.73 18.23 2.23
CA ILE A 250 0.07 16.93 2.43
C ILE A 250 -0.83 16.91 3.64
N ARG A 251 -1.83 16.01 3.63
CA ARG A 251 -2.81 15.86 4.71
C ARG A 251 -3.27 14.42 4.92
N LEU A 252 -3.60 14.11 6.18
CA LEU A 252 -4.23 12.87 6.63
C LEU A 252 -5.56 13.20 7.31
N PHE A 253 -6.50 12.26 7.25
CA PHE A 253 -7.85 12.39 7.77
C PHE A 253 -8.12 11.36 8.86
N LEU A 254 -8.92 11.77 9.83
CA LEU A 254 -9.57 10.88 10.79
C LEU A 254 -10.92 10.46 10.19
N VAL A 255 -11.05 9.16 9.91
CA VAL A 255 -12.30 8.55 9.47
C VAL A 255 -12.84 7.69 10.60
N THR A 256 -14.07 7.94 11.03
CA THR A 256 -14.70 7.23 12.15
C THR A 256 -15.86 6.37 11.69
N TRP A 257 -15.92 5.14 12.19
CA TRP A 257 -17.08 4.28 12.15
C TRP A 257 -17.71 4.22 13.55
N GLU A 258 -18.97 4.63 13.67
CA GLU A 258 -19.77 4.39 14.87
C GLU A 258 -20.30 2.95 14.80
N ASN A 259 -19.96 2.13 15.80
CA ASN A 259 -20.38 0.74 15.85
C ASN A 259 -21.89 0.68 16.21
N PRO A 260 -22.76 0.15 15.31
CA PRO A 260 -24.19 0.03 15.60
C PRO A 260 -24.50 -1.03 16.68
N ARG A 261 -23.51 -1.85 17.06
CA ARG A 261 -23.64 -2.94 18.05
C ARG A 261 -22.44 -2.92 19.01
N PRO A 262 -22.30 -1.89 19.87
CA PRO A 262 -21.13 -1.71 20.74
C PRO A 262 -20.95 -2.86 21.74
N ASP A 263 -22.05 -3.50 22.16
CA ASP A 263 -22.03 -4.64 23.08
C ASP A 263 -21.63 -5.97 22.41
N MET A 264 -21.56 -6.01 21.08
CA MET A 264 -21.13 -7.18 20.32
C MET A 264 -19.66 -7.04 19.92
N GLU A 265 -18.88 -8.08 20.16
CA GLU A 265 -17.47 -8.09 19.79
C GLU A 265 -17.32 -8.03 18.27
N VAL A 266 -16.49 -7.08 17.80
CA VAL A 266 -15.97 -7.08 16.43
C VAL A 266 -14.72 -7.96 16.43
N THR A 267 -14.76 -9.07 15.69
CA THR A 267 -13.67 -10.05 15.63
C THR A 267 -12.55 -9.57 14.71
N HIS A 268 -12.90 -9.17 13.49
CA HIS A 268 -11.97 -8.69 12.47
C HIS A 268 -12.70 -7.77 11.46
N LEU A 269 -11.90 -7.08 10.65
CA LEU A 269 -12.41 -6.29 9.53
C LEU A 269 -11.64 -6.58 8.23
N ASN A 270 -12.30 -6.32 7.11
CA ASN A 270 -11.72 -6.37 5.77
C ASN A 270 -11.80 -4.98 5.12
N LEU A 271 -10.71 -4.58 4.44
CA LEU A 271 -10.65 -3.38 3.62
C LEU A 271 -10.78 -3.79 2.14
N ILE A 272 -11.80 -3.28 1.44
CA ILE A 272 -12.16 -3.71 0.09
C ILE A 272 -12.16 -2.48 -0.84
N SER A 273 -11.35 -2.50 -1.89
CA SER A 273 -11.35 -1.48 -2.94
C SER A 273 -12.61 -1.60 -3.80
N THR A 274 -13.21 -0.46 -4.14
CA THR A 274 -14.26 -0.40 -5.18
C THR A 274 -13.68 -0.29 -6.58
N MET A 275 -12.35 -0.26 -6.72
CA MET A 275 -11.66 0.08 -7.96
C MET A 275 -12.07 1.45 -8.51
N ALA A 276 -12.32 2.43 -7.63
CA ALA A 276 -12.47 3.83 -8.04
C ALA A 276 -11.14 4.36 -8.61
N GLU A 277 -11.22 5.51 -9.29
CA GLU A 277 -10.06 6.25 -9.77
C GLU A 277 -9.02 6.49 -8.65
N PRO A 278 -9.35 7.25 -7.58
CA PRO A 278 -8.47 7.38 -6.43
C PRO A 278 -8.45 6.10 -5.61
N TYR A 279 -7.35 5.88 -4.91
CA TYR A 279 -7.20 4.72 -4.03
C TYR A 279 -6.97 5.14 -2.58
N LEU A 280 -7.44 4.29 -1.67
CA LEU A 280 -7.31 4.46 -0.23
C LEU A 280 -5.89 4.10 0.25
N LEU A 281 -5.36 4.92 1.14
CA LEU A 281 -4.20 4.64 1.98
C LEU A 281 -4.61 4.71 3.45
N VAL A 282 -4.35 3.66 4.23
CA VAL A 282 -4.57 3.61 5.68
C VAL A 282 -3.21 3.49 6.39
N CYS A 283 -2.95 4.38 7.35
CA CYS A 283 -1.71 4.39 8.13
C CYS A 283 -1.84 3.63 9.45
N ALA A 284 -3.00 3.75 10.11
CA ALA A 284 -3.29 3.15 11.41
C ALA A 284 -4.79 2.97 11.62
N ILE A 285 -5.15 2.07 12.54
CA ILE A 285 -6.53 1.82 12.97
C ILE A 285 -6.56 1.73 14.50
N THR A 286 -7.53 2.39 15.14
CA THR A 286 -7.74 2.37 16.60
C THR A 286 -9.20 2.07 16.91
N ALA A 287 -9.48 1.13 17.81
CA ALA A 287 -10.82 0.72 18.24
C ALA A 287 -11.06 1.11 19.70
N GLU A 288 -12.02 2.01 19.93
CA GLU A 288 -12.37 2.60 21.23
C GLU A 288 -13.72 2.12 21.73
#